data_AF-A0A973ZZR6-F1
#
_entry.id   AF-A0A973ZZR6-F1
#
_cell.length_a   1.000
_cell.length_b   1.000
_cell.length_c   1.000
_cell.angle_alpha   90.00
_cell.angle_beta   90.00
_cell.angle_gamma   90.00
#
_symmetry.space_group_name_H-M   'P 1'
#
loop_
_entity.id
_entity.type
_entity.pdbx_description
1 polymer ?
#
loop_
_entity_poly.entity_id
_entity_poly.type
_entity_poly.pdbx_seq_one_letter_code
_entity_poly.pdbx_strand_id
1 'polypeptide(L)' 'MRRKERLRLFTKRLERGRFIWPSVAGESVTISPAQLSYLLSGIDWRNPQETQRPTRVG' A
#
# COMPACT_ATOMS: atom_id res chain seq x y z
N MET A 1 -15.26 -20.83 20.64
CA MET A 1 -14.88 -19.40 20.70
C MET A 1 -14.91 -18.84 19.28
N ARG A 2 -15.85 -17.95 18.93
CA ARG A 2 -16.03 -17.46 17.55
C ARG A 2 -15.27 -16.14 17.37
N ARG A 3 -14.24 -16.10 16.52
CA ARG A 3 -13.43 -14.90 16.24
C ARG A 3 -14.33 -13.87 15.55
N LYS A 4 -14.49 -12.67 16.12
CA LYS A 4 -15.25 -11.57 15.51
C LYS A 4 -14.31 -10.85 14.54
N GLU A 5 -14.61 -10.88 13.26
CA GLU A 5 -13.85 -10.15 12.24
C GLU A 5 -14.30 -8.67 12.27
N ARG A 6 -13.35 -7.73 12.33
CA ARG A 6 -13.63 -6.30 12.45
C ARG A 6 -13.12 -5.59 11.20
N LEU A 7 -14.03 -4.99 10.44
CA LEU A 7 -13.71 -4.12 9.31
C LEU A 7 -13.19 -2.77 9.84
N ARG A 8 -12.15 -2.24 9.20
CA ARG A 8 -11.56 -0.91 9.50
C ARG A 8 -11.29 -0.18 8.19
N LEU A 9 -11.66 1.09 8.13
CA LEU A 9 -11.38 1.98 7.01
C LEU A 9 -10.16 2.84 7.34
N PHE A 10 -9.23 2.95 6.39
CA PHE A 10 -8.07 3.84 6.47
C PHE A 10 -8.08 4.80 5.28
N THR A 11 -7.61 6.03 5.47
CA THR A 11 -7.43 7.04 4.42
C THR A 11 -6.07 7.68 4.58
N LYS A 12 -5.33 7.80 3.47
CA LYS A 12 -4.05 8.51 3.39
C LYS A 12 -4.02 9.31 2.09
N ARG A 13 -3.68 10.59 2.17
CA ARG A 13 -3.33 11.39 0.99
C ARG A 13 -1.84 11.23 0.71
N LEU A 14 -1.49 10.95 -0.55
CA LEU A 14 -0.10 10.93 -0.98
C LEU A 14 0.28 12.32 -1.46
N GLU A 15 1.35 12.89 -0.91
CA GLU A 15 1.87 14.18 -1.39
C GLU A 15 2.66 14.02 -2.70
N ARG A 16 3.20 12.82 -2.97
CA ARG A 16 3.87 12.41 -4.22
C ARG A 16 3.55 10.94 -4.51
N GLY A 17 3.50 10.57 -5.78
CA GLY A 17 3.15 9.21 -6.23
C GLY A 17 1.64 8.99 -6.36
N ARG A 18 1.22 7.75 -6.61
CA ARG A 18 -0.19 7.38 -6.74
C ARG A 18 -0.43 5.98 -6.20
N PHE A 19 -1.64 5.72 -5.69
CA PHE A 19 -2.04 4.36 -5.37
C PHE A 19 -2.30 3.58 -6.66
N ILE A 20 -1.49 2.55 -6.91
CA ILE A 20 -1.72 1.60 -8.01
C ILE A 20 -2.49 0.41 -7.45
N TRP A 21 -3.81 0.49 -7.52
CA TRP A 21 -4.66 -0.63 -7.17
C TRP A 21 -4.58 -1.72 -8.25
N PRO A 22 -4.53 -3.01 -7.89
CA PRO A 22 -4.76 -4.07 -8.86
C PRO A 22 -6.17 -3.91 -9.44
N SER A 23 -6.30 -4.13 -10.74
CA SER A 23 -7.61 -4.38 -11.32
C SER A 23 -8.08 -5.75 -10.82
N VAL A 24 -8.86 -5.76 -9.73
CA VAL A 24 -9.49 -6.98 -9.25
C VAL A 24 -10.74 -7.24 -10.07
N ALA A 25 -10.71 -8.31 -10.87
CA ALA A 25 -11.84 -8.72 -11.69
C ALA A 25 -13.00 -9.37 -10.88
N GLY A 26 -12.92 -9.43 -9.54
CA GLY A 26 -13.96 -10.07 -8.74
C GLY A 26 -13.85 -9.84 -7.23
N GLU A 27 -12.75 -10.23 -6.59
CA GLU A 27 -12.67 -10.37 -5.12
C GLU A 27 -11.62 -9.49 -4.44
N SER A 28 -11.64 -9.45 -3.11
CA SER A 28 -10.65 -8.74 -2.28
C SER A 28 -9.25 -9.33 -2.41
N VAL A 29 -8.22 -8.48 -2.52
CA VAL A 29 -6.82 -8.91 -2.49
C VAL A 29 -6.32 -8.98 -1.05
N THR A 30 -5.80 -10.14 -0.66
CA THR A 30 -4.99 -10.27 0.54
C THR A 30 -3.61 -9.67 0.28
N ILE A 31 -3.25 -8.63 1.03
CA ILE A 31 -1.91 -8.01 0.97
C ILE A 31 -1.15 -8.26 2.27
N SER A 32 0.15 -8.47 2.15
CA SER A 32 1.03 -8.56 3.31
C SER A 32 1.21 -7.19 3.98
N PRO A 33 1.66 -7.14 5.25
CA PRO A 33 1.99 -5.87 5.91
C PRO A 33 3.02 -5.05 5.12
N ALA A 34 3.99 -5.70 4.46
CA ALA A 34 4.98 -5.02 3.63
C ALA A 34 4.36 -4.41 2.37
N GLN A 35 3.44 -5.13 1.71
CA GLN A 35 2.72 -4.62 0.54
C GLN A 35 1.81 -3.44 0.89
N LEU A 36 1.19 -3.46 2.07
CA LEU A 36 0.47 -2.31 2.60
C LEU A 36 1.40 -1.10 2.77
N SER A 37 2.61 -1.29 3.31
CA SER A 37 3.59 -0.21 3.41
C SER A 37 3.97 0.38 2.04
N TYR A 38 4.13 -0.44 0.99
CA TYR A 38 4.41 0.05 -0.35
C TYR A 38 3.29 0.94 -0.90
N LEU A 39 2.03 0.53 -0.73
CA LEU A 39 0.88 1.35 -1.10
C LEU A 39 0.90 2.69 -0.36
N LEU A 40 1.13 2.67 0.95
CA LEU A 40 1.20 3.89 1.76
C LEU A 40 2.36 4.79 1.36
N SER A 41 3.45 4.25 0.81
CA SER A 41 4.57 5.01 0.29
C SER A 41 4.38 5.46 -1.17
N GLY A 42 3.29 5.07 -1.84
CA GLY A 42 3.04 5.36 -3.25
C GLY A 42 3.91 4.56 -4.22
N ILE A 43 4.49 3.44 -3.77
CA ILE A 43 5.29 2.50 -4.55
C ILE A 43 4.36 1.45 -5.18
N ASP A 44 4.63 1.02 -6.42
CA ASP A 44 3.92 -0.13 -7.01
C ASP A 44 4.20 -1.38 -6.17
N TRP A 45 3.21 -1.82 -5.40
CA TRP A 45 3.32 -2.96 -4.50
C TRP A 45 3.50 -4.31 -5.21
N ARG A 46 3.25 -4.39 -6.53
CA ARG A 46 3.47 -5.60 -7.35
C ARG A 46 4.91 -5.69 -7.87
N ASN A 47 5.57 -4.54 -8.00
CA ASN A 47 6.96 -4.44 -8.43
C ASN A 47 7.63 -3.29 -7.67
N PRO A 48 7.98 -3.51 -6.39
CA PRO A 48 8.47 -2.44 -5.54
C PRO A 48 9.82 -1.93 -6.03
N GLN A 49 9.81 -0.74 -6.62
CA GLN A 49 11.00 0.03 -6.95
C GLN A 49 11.04 1.26 -6.05
N GLU A 50 11.96 1.25 -5.09
CA GLU A 50 12.29 2.41 -4.25
C GLU A 50 12.77 3.55 -5.15
N THR A 51 11.88 4.52 -5.42
CA THR A 51 12.16 5.63 -6.34
C THR A 51 12.76 6.84 -5.64
N GLN A 52 12.91 6.80 -4.31
CA GLN A 52 13.48 7.91 -3.54
C GLN A 52 14.90 7.59 -3.08
N ARG A 53 15.88 8.12 -3.81
CA ARG A 53 17.22 8.31 -3.25
C ARG A 53 17.15 9.49 -2.28
N PRO A 54 17.53 9.35 -1.00
CA PRO A 54 17.63 10.49 -0.11
C PRO A 54 18.58 11.51 -0.74
N THR A 55 18.09 12.72 -0.98
CA THR A 55 18.97 13.83 -1.34
C THR A 55 19.75 14.14 -0.08
N ARG A 56 21.05 13.85 -0.14
CA ARG A 56 22.01 14.00 0.95
C ARG A 56 21.72 15.26 1.76
N VAL A 57 21.42 15.09 3.05
CA VAL A 57 21.47 16.18 4.03
C VAL A 57 22.95 16.54 4.18
N GLY A 58 23.30 17.74 3.73
CA GLY A 58 24.59 18.37 3.97
C GLY A 58 24.65 18.97 5.36
#